data_AF-A0A6L9MDJ7-F1
#
_entry.id   AF-A0A6L9MDJ7-F1
#
_cell.length_a   1.000
_cell.length_b   1.000
_cell.length_c   1.000
_cell.angle_alpha   90.00
_cell.angle_beta   90.00
_cell.angle_gamma   90.00
#
_symmetry.space_group_name_H-M   'P 1'
#
loop_
_entity.id
_entity.type
_entity.pdbx_description
1 polymer ?
#
loop_
_entity_poly.entity_id
_entity_poly.type
_entity_poly.pdbx_seq_one_letter_code
_entity_poly.pdbx_strand_id
1 'polypeptide(L)'
;MSVEPRESRSVTDLITDLIRETGELVRTESRLVRAEISDKVRQVEMGGGSLAAGAICLLVALFVLAQALIVALGNVIGDAWAALLVGVVIAAIGMALLAKGRRDLAPSNLMPDRSTNQLNKDGQLVKEQIR
;
A
#
# COMPACT_ATOMS: atom_id res chain seq x y z
N MET A 1 -55.61 29.84 34.24
CA MET A 1 -54.74 29.76 33.06
C MET A 1 -53.34 30.18 33.51
N SER A 2 -52.60 29.24 34.09
CA SER A 2 -51.24 29.45 34.61
C SER A 2 -50.26 29.31 33.45
N VAL A 3 -49.59 30.41 33.11
CA VAL A 3 -48.53 30.44 32.10
C VAL A 3 -47.29 29.86 32.76
N GLU A 4 -46.91 28.63 32.40
CA GLU A 4 -45.61 28.10 32.79
C GLU A 4 -44.50 28.95 32.14
N PRO A 5 -43.46 29.32 32.90
CA PRO A 5 -42.33 30.05 32.35
C PRO A 5 -41.62 29.15 31.35
N ARG A 6 -41.58 29.56 30.07
CA ARG A 6 -40.71 28.93 29.07
C ARG A 6 -39.28 29.10 29.54
N GLU A 7 -38.69 28.01 30.01
CA GLU A 7 -37.28 27.89 30.34
C GLU A 7 -36.50 28.24 29.06
N SER A 8 -35.97 29.47 29.03
CA SER A 8 -35.16 29.98 27.95
C SER A 8 -33.88 29.18 27.92
N ARG A 9 -33.80 28.20 27.01
CA ARG A 9 -32.57 27.44 26.73
C ARG A 9 -31.38 28.39 26.71
N SER A 10 -30.46 28.19 27.66
CA SER A 10 -29.30 29.04 27.82
C SER A 10 -28.29 28.77 26.71
N VAL A 11 -27.52 29.78 26.29
CA VAL A 11 -26.38 29.62 25.37
C VAL A 11 -25.39 28.55 25.90
N THR A 12 -25.34 28.39 27.22
CA THR A 12 -24.55 27.36 27.90
C THR A 12 -25.03 25.93 27.61
N ASP A 13 -26.35 25.71 27.46
CA ASP A 13 -26.89 24.39 27.12
C ASP A 13 -26.56 24.02 25.67
N LEU A 14 -26.64 24.98 24.73
CA LEU A 14 -26.30 24.76 23.32
C LEU A 14 -24.82 24.40 23.12
N ILE A 15 -23.91 25.02 23.88
CA ILE A 15 -22.48 24.68 23.86
C ILE A 15 -22.25 23.28 24.42
N THR A 16 -22.98 22.91 25.48
CA THR A 16 -22.89 21.59 26.10
C THR A 16 -23.39 20.50 25.15
N ASP A 17 -24.50 20.74 24.46
CA ASP A 17 -25.05 19.83 23.45
C ASP A 17 -24.10 19.70 22.24
N LEU A 18 -23.51 20.80 21.74
CA LEU A 18 -22.57 20.76 20.61
C LEU A 18 -21.28 19.97 20.94
N ILE A 19 -20.73 20.14 22.15
CA ILE A 19 -19.56 19.37 22.61
C ILE A 19 -19.90 17.88 22.70
N ARG A 20 -21.11 17.56 23.18
CA ARG A 20 -21.59 16.18 23.30
C ARG A 20 -21.77 15.54 21.92
N GLU A 21 -22.40 16.26 20.98
CA GLU A 21 -22.65 15.80 19.63
C GLU A 21 -21.34 15.66 18.83
N THR A 22 -20.39 16.60 18.98
CA THR A 22 -19.04 16.50 18.40
C THR A 22 -18.27 15.30 18.94
N GLY A 23 -18.39 15.02 20.25
CA GLY A 23 -17.79 13.84 20.87
C GLY A 23 -18.37 12.52 20.36
N GLU A 24 -19.68 12.48 20.11
CA GLU A 24 -20.34 11.33 19.46
C GLU A 24 -19.91 11.16 17.99
N LEU A 25 -19.75 12.26 17.26
CA LEU A 25 -19.28 12.24 15.87
C LEU A 25 -17.86 11.69 15.77
N VAL A 26 -16.93 12.16 16.61
CA VAL A 26 -15.54 11.67 16.65
C VAL A 26 -15.48 10.18 17.01
N ARG A 27 -16.31 9.73 17.96
CA ARG A 27 -16.45 8.29 18.27
C ARG A 27 -17.00 7.48 17.10
N THR A 28 -17.90 8.07 16.32
CA THR A 28 -18.50 7.40 15.16
C THR A 28 -17.51 7.33 14.00
N GLU A 29 -16.84 8.43 13.66
CA GLU A 29 -15.80 8.45 12.62
C GLU A 29 -14.61 7.56 12.99
N SER A 30 -14.17 7.54 14.24
CA SER A 30 -13.08 6.64 14.65
C SER A 30 -13.46 5.16 14.52
N ARG A 31 -14.73 4.79 14.79
CA ARG A 31 -15.25 3.45 14.54
C ARG A 31 -15.30 3.14 13.05
N LEU A 32 -15.74 4.09 12.23
CA LEU A 32 -15.82 3.94 10.77
C LEU A 32 -14.43 3.79 10.14
N VAL A 33 -13.50 4.68 10.47
CA VAL A 33 -12.09 4.63 10.04
C VAL A 33 -11.46 3.31 10.45
N ARG A 34 -11.70 2.85 11.68
CA ARG A 34 -11.17 1.55 12.13
C ARG A 34 -11.77 0.37 11.36
N ALA A 35 -13.07 0.42 11.03
CA ALA A 35 -13.72 -0.59 10.20
C ALA A 35 -13.15 -0.60 8.78
N GLU A 36 -13.02 0.56 8.15
CA GLU A 36 -12.45 0.68 6.81
C GLU A 36 -10.99 0.22 6.76
N ILE A 37 -10.16 0.61 7.73
CA ILE A 37 -8.78 0.11 7.84
C ILE A 37 -8.79 -1.43 7.98
N SER A 38 -9.66 -1.99 8.82
CA SER A 38 -9.77 -3.44 8.97
C SER A 38 -10.16 -4.14 7.67
N ASP A 39 -11.11 -3.58 6.92
CA ASP A 39 -11.53 -4.13 5.62
C ASP A 39 -10.43 -4.01 4.57
N LYS A 40 -9.71 -2.88 4.51
CA LYS A 40 -8.54 -2.70 3.64
C LYS A 40 -7.43 -3.69 3.98
N VAL A 41 -7.13 -3.88 5.27
CA VAL A 41 -6.14 -4.86 5.74
C VAL A 41 -6.54 -6.26 5.32
N ARG A 42 -7.80 -6.64 5.53
CA ARG A 42 -8.31 -7.96 5.13
C ARG A 42 -8.27 -8.17 3.62
N GLN A 43 -8.59 -7.13 2.84
CA GLN A 43 -8.48 -7.18 1.38
C GLN A 43 -7.02 -7.36 0.93
N VAL A 44 -6.07 -6.66 1.56
CA VAL A 44 -4.63 -6.84 1.33
C VAL A 44 -4.16 -8.22 1.78
N GLU A 45 -4.70 -8.77 2.86
CA GLU A 45 -4.35 -10.10 3.36
C GLU A 45 -4.81 -11.21 2.40
N MET A 46 -6.06 -11.18 1.96
CA MET A 46 -6.60 -12.15 1.00
C MET A 46 -5.95 -11.99 -0.39
N GLY A 47 -5.73 -10.75 -0.82
CA GLY A 47 -5.00 -10.45 -2.07
C GLY A 47 -3.54 -10.86 -2.00
N GLY A 48 -2.88 -10.63 -0.87
CA GLY A 48 -1.49 -10.98 -0.63
C GLY A 48 -1.28 -12.50 -0.55
N GLY A 49 -2.18 -13.22 0.11
CA GLY A 49 -2.14 -14.68 0.20
C GLY A 49 -2.30 -15.35 -1.16
N SER A 50 -3.27 -14.93 -1.97
CA SER A 50 -3.46 -15.48 -3.33
C SER A 50 -2.31 -15.13 -4.27
N LEU A 51 -1.74 -13.92 -4.17
CA LEU A 51 -0.56 -13.52 -4.93
C LEU A 51 0.67 -14.35 -4.55
N ALA A 52 0.91 -14.57 -3.26
CA ALA A 52 2.01 -15.40 -2.78
C ALA A 52 1.87 -16.86 -3.22
N ALA A 53 0.68 -17.45 -3.08
CA ALA A 53 0.39 -18.80 -3.55
C ALA A 53 0.59 -18.92 -5.07
N GLY A 54 0.08 -17.96 -5.85
CA GLY A 54 0.29 -17.89 -7.29
C GLY A 54 1.77 -17.80 -7.67
N ALA A 55 2.55 -16.97 -6.98
CA ALA A 55 3.99 -16.84 -7.20
C ALA A 55 4.74 -18.14 -6.92
N ILE A 56 4.37 -18.88 -5.85
CA ILE A 56 4.94 -20.21 -5.55
C ILE A 56 4.60 -21.20 -6.67
N CYS A 57 3.34 -21.25 -7.12
CA CYS A 57 2.93 -22.12 -8.23
C CYS A 57 3.72 -21.82 -9.51
N LEU A 58 3.88 -20.53 -9.85
CA LEU A 58 4.68 -20.11 -11.01
C LEU A 58 6.16 -20.45 -10.86
N LEU A 59 6.72 -20.36 -9.65
CA LEU A 59 8.10 -20.78 -9.37
C LEU A 59 8.30 -22.28 -9.62
N VAL A 60 7.38 -23.11 -9.14
CA VAL A 60 7.41 -24.57 -9.38
C VAL A 60 7.28 -24.86 -10.87
N ALA A 61 6.33 -24.21 -11.55
CA ALA A 61 6.16 -24.35 -13.00
C ALA A 61 7.42 -23.94 -13.77
N LEU A 62 8.09 -22.86 -13.36
CA LEU A 62 9.33 -22.40 -13.95
C LEU A 62 10.45 -23.46 -13.82
N PHE A 63 10.59 -24.12 -12.67
CA PHE A 63 11.57 -25.20 -12.52
C PHE A 63 11.28 -26.38 -13.45
N VAL A 64 10.01 -26.79 -13.55
CA VAL A 64 9.59 -27.87 -14.44
C VAL A 64 9.87 -27.51 -15.90
N LEU A 65 9.52 -26.29 -16.32
CA LEU A 65 9.79 -25.80 -17.68
C LEU A 65 11.29 -25.66 -17.96
N ALA A 66 12.08 -25.19 -16.99
CA ALA A 66 13.53 -25.11 -17.13
C ALA A 66 14.14 -26.50 -17.34
N GLN A 67 13.72 -27.50 -16.56
CA GLN A 67 14.14 -28.90 -16.76
C GLN A 67 13.73 -29.44 -18.13
N ALA A 68 12.49 -29.21 -18.55
CA ALA A 68 12.03 -29.61 -19.88
C ALA A 68 12.87 -28.98 -20.99
N LEU A 69 13.23 -27.70 -20.85
CA LEU A 69 14.09 -27.00 -21.81
C LEU A 69 15.51 -27.55 -21.81
N ILE A 70 16.08 -27.86 -20.64
CA ILE A 70 17.40 -28.47 -20.51
C ILE A 70 17.43 -29.81 -21.22
N VAL A 71 16.43 -30.68 -21.00
CA VAL A 71 16.35 -31.98 -21.67
C VAL A 71 16.18 -31.80 -23.18
N ALA A 72 15.32 -30.88 -23.61
CA ALA A 72 15.10 -30.60 -25.04
C ALA A 72 16.40 -30.15 -25.73
N LEU A 73 17.15 -29.22 -25.13
CA LEU A 73 18.42 -28.73 -25.66
C LEU A 73 19.56 -29.74 -25.48
N GLY A 74 19.53 -30.55 -24.43
CA GLY A 74 20.53 -31.57 -24.12
C GLY A 74 20.68 -32.59 -25.25
N ASN A 75 19.58 -32.93 -25.93
CA ASN A 75 19.61 -33.78 -27.12
C ASN A 75 20.38 -33.20 -28.32
N VAL A 76 20.69 -31.89 -28.32
CA VAL A 76 21.39 -31.20 -29.41
C VAL A 76 22.81 -30.82 -29.01
N ILE A 77 23.00 -30.26 -27.81
CA ILE A 77 24.28 -29.67 -27.37
C ILE A 77 24.90 -30.36 -26.14
N GLY A 78 24.25 -31.38 -25.59
CA GLY A 78 24.65 -32.08 -24.37
C GLY A 78 24.09 -31.45 -23.10
N ASP A 79 23.71 -32.29 -22.14
CA ASP A 79 22.96 -31.90 -20.94
C ASP A 79 23.67 -30.83 -20.09
N ALA A 80 24.99 -30.91 -19.96
CA ALA A 80 25.78 -29.96 -19.19
C ALA A 80 25.76 -28.54 -19.81
N TRP A 81 25.91 -28.44 -21.13
CA TRP A 81 25.88 -27.16 -21.84
C TRP A 81 24.47 -26.59 -21.92
N ALA A 82 23.47 -27.45 -22.07
CA ALA A 82 22.06 -27.06 -21.99
C ALA A 82 21.71 -26.46 -20.62
N ALA A 83 22.08 -27.15 -19.53
CA ALA A 83 21.87 -26.66 -18.17
C ALA A 83 22.56 -25.32 -17.92
N LEU A 84 23.81 -25.17 -18.37
CA LEU A 84 24.57 -23.93 -18.23
C LEU A 84 23.92 -22.78 -19.00
N LEU A 85 23.53 -22.99 -20.26
CA LEU A 85 22.91 -21.94 -21.08
C LEU A 85 21.56 -21.51 -20.52
N VAL A 86 20.69 -22.45 -20.18
CA VAL A 86 19.37 -22.15 -19.58
C VAL A 86 19.54 -21.43 -18.23
N GLY A 87 20.48 -21.88 -17.40
CA GLY A 87 20.80 -21.24 -16.13
C GLY A 87 21.26 -19.79 -16.29
N VAL A 88 22.15 -19.52 -17.26
CA VAL A 88 22.64 -18.16 -17.56
C VAL A 88 21.50 -17.26 -18.02
N VAL A 89 20.62 -17.75 -18.90
CA VAL A 89 19.46 -16.98 -19.40
C VAL A 89 18.52 -16.62 -18.24
N ILE A 90 18.16 -17.59 -17.39
CA ILE A 90 17.29 -17.35 -16.24
C ILE A 90 17.95 -16.40 -15.24
N ALA A 91 19.26 -16.55 -14.98
CA ALA A 91 20.01 -15.66 -14.10
C ALA A 91 20.04 -14.21 -14.61
N ALA A 92 20.20 -14.00 -15.92
CA ALA A 92 20.16 -12.69 -16.54
C ALA A 92 18.79 -12.02 -16.38
N ILE A 93 17.70 -12.77 -16.63
CA ILE A 93 16.33 -12.29 -16.39
C ILE A 93 16.14 -11.94 -14.92
N GLY A 94 16.59 -12.81 -14.00
CA GLY A 94 16.51 -12.59 -12.56
C GLY A 94 17.24 -11.32 -12.11
N MET A 95 18.45 -11.06 -12.61
CA MET A 95 19.18 -9.83 -12.34
C MET A 95 18.44 -8.58 -12.86
N ALA A 96 17.87 -8.65 -14.07
CA ALA A 96 17.10 -7.53 -14.62
C ALA A 96 15.85 -7.22 -13.78
N LEU A 97 15.10 -8.26 -13.36
CA LEU A 97 13.93 -8.11 -12.49
C LEU A 97 14.31 -7.56 -11.12
N LEU A 98 15.40 -8.04 -10.51
CA LEU A 98 15.91 -7.51 -9.24
C LEU A 98 16.31 -6.04 -9.36
N ALA A 99 17.00 -5.67 -10.45
CA ALA A 99 17.37 -4.29 -10.71
C ALA A 99 16.13 -3.39 -10.87
N LYS A 100 15.11 -3.85 -11.61
CA LYS A 100 13.84 -3.15 -11.75
C LYS A 100 13.11 -3.02 -10.41
N GLY A 101 12.95 -4.10 -9.67
CA GLY A 101 12.28 -4.09 -8.37
C GLY A 101 12.97 -3.16 -7.36
N ARG A 102 14.31 -3.16 -7.31
CA ARG A 102 15.07 -2.23 -6.46
C ARG A 102 14.85 -0.76 -6.85
N ARG A 103 14.73 -0.45 -8.15
CA ARG A 103 14.42 0.90 -8.63
C ARG A 103 12.99 1.31 -8.30
N ASP A 104 12.04 0.42 -8.52
CA ASP A 104 10.62 0.68 -8.27
C ASP A 104 10.34 0.87 -6.76
N LEU A 105 11.11 0.20 -5.89
CA LEU A 105 11.03 0.33 -4.44
C LEU A 105 11.96 1.40 -3.85
N ALA A 106 12.69 2.14 -4.68
CA ALA A 106 13.58 3.19 -4.19
C ALA A 106 12.74 4.31 -3.53
N PRO A 107 13.16 4.86 -2.36
CA PRO A 107 12.43 5.95 -1.70
C PRO A 107 12.21 7.16 -2.60
N SER A 108 13.13 7.44 -3.53
CA SER A 108 13.00 8.50 -4.53
C SER A 108 11.85 8.29 -5.52
N ASN A 109 11.46 7.04 -5.79
CA ASN A 109 10.32 6.70 -6.65
C ASN A 109 9.02 6.55 -5.86
N LEU A 110 9.10 6.43 -4.53
CA LEU A 110 7.96 6.32 -3.63
C LEU A 110 7.58 7.67 -3.00
N MET A 111 8.48 8.66 -3.00
CA MET A 111 8.19 10.02 -2.58
C MET A 111 7.32 10.70 -3.64
N PRO A 112 6.12 11.20 -3.29
CA PRO A 112 5.32 11.99 -4.22
C PRO A 112 6.01 13.32 -4.47
N ASP A 113 6.63 13.49 -5.64
CA ASP A 113 7.33 14.71 -6.06
C ASP A 113 6.46 15.98 -5.93
N ARG A 114 5.13 15.81 -5.99
CA ARG A 114 4.19 16.92 -5.86
C ARG A 114 3.91 17.33 -4.41
N SER A 115 3.87 16.38 -3.45
CA SER A 115 3.61 16.71 -2.04
C SER A 115 4.80 17.39 -1.40
N THR A 116 6.02 16.98 -1.73
CA THR A 116 7.24 17.60 -1.18
C THR A 116 7.40 19.05 -1.66
N ASN A 117 7.08 19.33 -2.93
CA ASN A 117 7.13 20.69 -3.46
C ASN A 117 6.06 21.63 -2.89
N GLN A 118 4.86 21.12 -2.56
CA GLN A 118 3.83 21.94 -1.91
C GLN A 118 4.13 22.19 -0.43
N LEU A 119 4.61 21.18 0.30
CA LEU A 119 5.05 21.34 1.69
C LEU A 119 6.22 22.33 1.82
N ASN A 120 7.15 22.34 0.85
CA ASN A 120 8.24 23.31 0.80
C ASN A 120 7.75 24.74 0.52
N LYS A 121 6.74 24.91 -0.34
CA LYS A 121 6.13 26.21 -0.61
C LYS A 121 5.39 26.75 0.62
N ASP A 122 4.60 25.92 1.28
CA ASP A 122 3.83 26.32 2.46
C ASP A 122 4.76 26.68 3.63
N GLY A 123 5.84 25.94 3.81
CA GLY A 123 6.87 26.25 4.82
C GLY A 123 7.63 27.56 4.55
N GLN A 124 7.81 27.94 3.28
CA GLN A 124 8.42 29.23 2.92
C GLN A 124 7.48 30.40 3.21
N LEU A 125 6.18 30.26 2.94
CA LEU A 125 5.19 31.30 3.22
C LEU A 125 5.06 31.59 4.72
N VAL A 126 5.16 30.56 5.58
CA VAL A 126 5.17 30.74 7.04
C VAL A 126 6.45 31.46 7.51
N LYS A 127 7.61 31.18 6.92
CA LYS A 127 8.86 31.90 7.22
C LYS A 127 8.83 33.36 6.79
N GLU A 128 8.12 33.67 5.71
CA GLU A 128 7.98 35.02 5.18
C GLU A 128 6.98 35.86 5.99
N GLN A 129 6.01 35.24 6.67
CA GLN A 129 5.09 35.93 7.59
C GLN A 129 5.67 36.21 8.98
N ILE A 130 6.76 35.53 9.38
CA ILE A 130 7.39 35.68 10.70
C ILE A 130 8.57 36.67 10.65
N ARG A 131 9.03 37.05 9.44
CA ARG A 131 10.09 38.05 9.23
C ARG A 131 9.51 39.42 8.92
#